data_AF-A0AAV4CGR1-F1
#
_entry.id   AF-A0AAV4CGR1-F1
#
_cell.length_a   1.000
_cell.length_b   1.000
_cell.length_c   1.000
_cell.angle_alpha   90.00
_cell.angle_beta   90.00
_cell.angle_gamma   90.00
#
_symmetry.space_group_name_H-M   'P 1'
#
loop_
_entity.id
_entity.type
_entity.pdbx_description
1 polymer ?
#
loop_
_entity_poly.entity_id
_entity_poly.type
_entity_poly.pdbx_seq_one_letter_code
_entity_poly.pdbx_strand_id
1 'polypeptide(L)'
;MDPSLASQQQKVKAWLHEIFGDEQVPEFEINQQTIEYLYQLSQETRQHDGHLQLVTKDLQQKAAEYNAEAQRLSGILHRIQLTPESLSQTGANSLATLSKLGVLLDVRDPSNTSYLLAMQDVDDDLEKVSEEAEAEADELKKLTKSYHKVLQQCNSLQKVLDVAKAKATEDSQLNSKREHETTFLLQKEKGYKKEMKKMEVQFSQTKIDRSLFHESLVKKSEALKDIHSQLEPLRAELASYSVLPPDLDEAKVKLFEYKRELERLDKQLLDCIGNMAL
;
A
#
# COMPACT_ATOMS: atom_id res chain seq x y z
N MET A 1 -51.88 -15.18 -43.19
CA MET A 1 -51.11 -16.31 -42.64
C MET A 1 -50.37 -16.94 -43.80
N ASP A 2 -49.04 -16.84 -43.80
CA ASP A 2 -48.25 -17.33 -44.92
C ASP A 2 -48.34 -18.86 -45.04
N PRO A 3 -48.67 -19.42 -46.22
CA PRO A 3 -48.79 -20.86 -46.43
C PRO A 3 -47.47 -21.64 -46.16
N SER A 4 -46.33 -20.94 -46.11
CA SER A 4 -45.03 -21.48 -45.73
C SER A 4 -44.93 -21.86 -44.24
N LEU A 5 -45.50 -21.06 -43.35
CA LEU A 5 -45.38 -21.26 -41.90
C LEU A 5 -46.21 -22.46 -41.41
N ALA A 6 -47.42 -22.63 -41.95
CA ALA A 6 -48.28 -23.77 -41.62
C ALA A 6 -47.64 -25.12 -42.04
N SER A 7 -46.94 -25.14 -43.18
CA SER A 7 -46.20 -26.31 -43.66
C SER A 7 -45.00 -26.65 -42.76
N GLN A 8 -44.25 -25.63 -42.32
CA GLN A 8 -43.14 -25.81 -41.37
C GLN A 8 -43.63 -26.31 -40.00
N GLN A 9 -44.74 -25.76 -39.49
CA GLN A 9 -45.37 -26.20 -38.24
C GLN A 9 -45.75 -27.68 -38.27
N GLN A 10 -46.31 -28.16 -39.38
CA GLN A 10 -46.70 -29.57 -39.52
C GLN A 10 -45.47 -30.49 -39.52
N LYS A 11 -44.40 -30.10 -40.20
CA LYS A 11 -43.13 -30.86 -40.22
C LYS A 11 -42.46 -30.91 -38.85
N VAL A 12 -42.45 -29.78 -38.12
CA VAL A 12 -41.93 -29.71 -36.75
C VAL A 12 -42.73 -30.63 -35.82
N LYS A 13 -44.07 -30.59 -35.88
CA LYS A 13 -44.91 -31.49 -35.06
C LYS A 13 -44.66 -32.96 -35.35
N ALA A 14 -44.52 -33.34 -36.63
CA ALA A 14 -44.22 -34.71 -37.02
C ALA A 14 -42.83 -35.15 -36.51
N TRP A 15 -41.82 -34.28 -36.64
CA TRP A 15 -40.47 -34.55 -36.14
C TRP A 15 -40.41 -34.64 -34.61
N LEU A 16 -41.14 -33.78 -33.88
CA LEU A 16 -41.25 -33.88 -32.43
C LEU A 16 -41.91 -35.20 -32.03
N HIS A 17 -42.97 -35.62 -32.71
CA HIS A 17 -43.60 -36.91 -32.42
C HIS A 17 -42.65 -38.10 -32.72
N GLU A 18 -41.81 -37.99 -33.76
CA GLU A 18 -40.77 -38.98 -34.08
C GLU A 18 -39.69 -39.07 -33.00
N ILE A 19 -39.26 -37.93 -32.43
CA ILE A 19 -38.25 -37.89 -31.35
C ILE A 19 -38.81 -38.42 -30.02
N PHE A 20 -40.01 -37.98 -29.64
CA PHE A 20 -40.61 -38.31 -28.35
C PHE A 20 -41.27 -39.70 -28.33
N GLY A 21 -41.54 -40.30 -29.50
CA GLY A 21 -42.13 -41.63 -29.61
C GLY A 21 -43.47 -41.75 -28.88
N ASP A 22 -43.52 -42.57 -27.84
CA ASP A 22 -44.70 -42.80 -26.99
C ASP A 22 -44.89 -41.73 -25.89
N GLU A 23 -43.90 -40.85 -25.68
CA GLU A 23 -44.00 -39.75 -24.70
C GLU A 23 -44.76 -38.54 -25.26
N GLN A 24 -45.46 -37.82 -24.38
CA GLN A 24 -46.16 -36.60 -24.78
C GLN A 24 -45.16 -35.48 -25.08
N VAL A 25 -45.28 -34.88 -26.26
CA VAL A 25 -44.48 -33.71 -26.65
C VAL A 25 -44.78 -32.55 -25.68
N PRO A 26 -43.76 -31.97 -25.02
CA PRO A 26 -43.94 -30.85 -24.11
C PRO A 26 -44.64 -29.66 -24.78
N GLU A 27 -45.46 -28.93 -24.02
CA GLU A 27 -46.08 -27.70 -24.51
C GLU A 27 -44.99 -26.65 -24.83
N PHE A 28 -45.06 -26.06 -26.01
CA PHE A 28 -44.13 -25.03 -26.46
C PHE A 28 -44.87 -23.86 -27.11
N GLU A 29 -44.26 -22.69 -27.05
CA GLU A 29 -44.83 -21.49 -27.65
C GLU A 29 -44.81 -21.57 -29.19
N ILE A 30 -46.00 -21.60 -29.80
CA ILE A 30 -46.15 -21.58 -31.27
C ILE A 30 -46.04 -20.14 -31.77
N ASN A 31 -44.83 -19.59 -31.71
CA ASN A 31 -44.49 -18.31 -32.33
C ASN A 31 -43.65 -18.54 -33.61
N GLN A 32 -43.57 -17.54 -34.50
CA GLN A 32 -42.89 -17.69 -35.79
C GLN A 32 -41.39 -18.04 -35.63
N GLN A 33 -40.72 -17.43 -34.65
CA GLN A 33 -39.29 -17.65 -34.39
C GLN A 33 -39.01 -19.06 -33.86
N THR A 34 -39.84 -19.55 -32.94
CA THR A 34 -39.76 -20.90 -32.37
C THR A 34 -39.98 -21.96 -33.44
N ILE A 35 -40.96 -21.76 -34.33
CA ILE A 35 -41.22 -22.70 -35.44
C ILE A 35 -40.08 -22.70 -36.45
N GLU A 36 -39.52 -21.53 -36.78
CA GLU A 36 -38.38 -21.44 -37.70
C GLU A 36 -37.13 -22.12 -37.10
N TYR A 37 -36.85 -21.87 -35.82
CA TYR A 37 -35.74 -22.51 -35.10
C TYR A 37 -35.92 -24.03 -34.99
N LEU A 38 -37.09 -24.51 -34.57
CA LEU A 38 -37.37 -25.95 -34.49
C LEU A 38 -37.34 -26.61 -35.88
N TYR A 39 -37.74 -25.89 -36.93
CA TYR A 39 -37.66 -26.39 -38.29
C TYR A 39 -36.20 -26.51 -38.75
N GLN A 40 -35.37 -25.49 -38.51
CA GLN A 40 -33.93 -25.55 -38.78
C GLN A 40 -33.27 -26.70 -38.02
N LEU A 41 -33.53 -26.80 -36.72
CA LEU A 41 -33.03 -27.88 -35.87
C LEU A 41 -33.46 -29.25 -36.41
N SER A 42 -34.73 -29.41 -36.81
CA SER A 42 -35.21 -30.67 -37.39
C SER A 42 -34.47 -31.08 -38.67
N GLN A 43 -34.08 -30.11 -39.48
CA GLN A 43 -33.38 -30.34 -40.73
C GLN A 43 -31.91 -30.70 -40.46
N GLU A 44 -31.27 -29.98 -39.53
CA GLU A 44 -29.89 -30.28 -39.09
C GLU A 44 -29.81 -31.67 -38.44
N THR A 45 -30.74 -32.00 -37.53
CA THR A 45 -30.80 -33.32 -36.90
C THR A 45 -31.00 -34.42 -37.94
N ARG A 46 -31.94 -34.27 -38.88
CA ARG A 46 -32.16 -35.27 -39.95
C ARG A 46 -30.94 -35.44 -40.85
N GLN A 47 -30.24 -34.34 -41.18
CA GLN A 47 -29.00 -34.42 -41.95
C GLN A 47 -27.91 -35.15 -41.16
N HIS A 48 -27.74 -34.80 -39.89
CA HIS A 48 -26.78 -35.44 -38.99
C HIS A 48 -27.08 -36.94 -38.82
N ASP A 49 -28.34 -37.30 -38.56
CA ASP A 49 -28.78 -38.69 -38.45
C ASP A 49 -28.55 -39.46 -39.75
N GLY A 50 -28.81 -38.84 -40.90
CA GLY A 50 -28.49 -39.40 -42.21
C GLY A 50 -26.99 -39.70 -42.38
N HIS A 51 -26.12 -38.78 -41.95
CA HIS A 51 -24.67 -38.99 -41.96
C HIS A 51 -24.24 -40.09 -40.99
N LEU A 52 -24.76 -40.10 -39.76
CA LEU A 52 -24.49 -41.15 -38.77
C LEU A 52 -24.93 -42.52 -39.27
N GLN A 53 -26.10 -42.62 -39.90
CA GLN A 53 -26.59 -43.86 -40.50
C GLN A 53 -25.69 -44.35 -41.63
N LEU A 54 -25.20 -43.45 -42.49
CA LEU A 54 -24.24 -43.80 -43.54
C LEU A 54 -22.92 -44.33 -42.96
N VAL A 55 -22.35 -43.64 -41.96
CA VAL A 55 -21.13 -44.09 -41.26
C VAL A 55 -21.36 -45.43 -40.60
N THR A 56 -22.51 -45.62 -39.95
CA THR A 56 -22.86 -46.90 -39.30
C THR A 56 -22.94 -48.03 -40.32
N LYS A 57 -23.59 -47.82 -41.47
CA LYS A 57 -23.67 -48.81 -42.55
C LYS A 57 -22.30 -49.13 -43.13
N ASP A 58 -21.46 -48.13 -43.36
CA ASP A 58 -20.08 -48.31 -43.83
C ASP A 58 -19.25 -49.13 -42.85
N LEU A 59 -19.31 -48.82 -41.55
CA LEU A 59 -18.60 -49.58 -40.51
C LEU A 59 -19.12 -51.03 -40.41
N GLN A 60 -20.42 -51.25 -40.50
CA GLN A 60 -21.01 -52.60 -40.53
C GLN A 60 -20.53 -53.40 -41.74
N GLN A 61 -20.51 -52.76 -42.93
CA GLN A 61 -20.00 -53.38 -44.14
C GLN A 61 -18.52 -53.73 -44.00
N LYS A 62 -17.67 -52.79 -43.56
CA LYS A 62 -16.25 -53.03 -43.32
C LYS A 62 -16.04 -54.16 -42.32
N ALA A 63 -16.78 -54.19 -41.22
CA ALA A 63 -16.69 -55.27 -40.25
C ALA A 63 -17.03 -56.64 -40.85
N ALA A 64 -18.06 -56.70 -41.70
CA ALA A 64 -18.42 -57.92 -42.43
C ALA A 64 -17.32 -58.35 -43.42
N GLU A 65 -16.73 -57.41 -44.15
CA GLU A 65 -15.61 -57.65 -45.07
C GLU A 65 -14.37 -58.16 -44.32
N TYR A 66 -13.98 -57.50 -43.22
CA TYR A 66 -12.86 -57.94 -42.37
C TYR A 66 -13.09 -59.34 -41.80
N ASN A 67 -14.30 -59.65 -41.34
CA ASN A 67 -14.62 -60.97 -40.81
C ASN A 67 -14.59 -62.05 -41.91
N ALA A 68 -15.13 -61.76 -43.09
CA ALA A 68 -15.08 -62.67 -44.24
C ALA A 68 -13.63 -62.93 -44.69
N GLU A 69 -12.79 -61.89 -44.72
CA GLU A 69 -11.38 -62.02 -45.05
C GLU A 69 -10.60 -62.80 -43.98
N ALA A 70 -10.88 -62.55 -42.69
CA ALA A 70 -10.30 -63.32 -41.60
C ALA A 70 -10.66 -64.82 -41.71
N GLN A 71 -11.90 -65.16 -42.05
CA GLN A 71 -12.32 -66.54 -42.30
C GLN A 71 -11.61 -67.14 -43.52
N ARG A 72 -11.48 -66.38 -44.61
CA ARG A 72 -10.75 -66.81 -45.82
C ARG A 72 -9.29 -67.14 -45.50
N LEU A 73 -8.60 -66.24 -44.80
CA LEU A 73 -7.21 -66.42 -44.39
C LEU A 73 -7.05 -67.59 -43.41
N SER A 74 -7.94 -67.70 -42.43
CA SER A 74 -7.97 -68.85 -41.50
C SER A 74 -8.11 -70.18 -42.25
N GLY A 75 -9.01 -70.25 -43.24
CA GLY A 75 -9.16 -71.43 -44.09
C GLY A 75 -7.92 -71.79 -44.90
N ILE A 76 -7.18 -70.80 -45.40
CA ILE A 76 -5.90 -71.01 -46.11
C ILE A 76 -4.85 -71.54 -45.14
N LEU A 77 -4.70 -70.89 -43.98
CA LEU A 77 -3.75 -71.28 -42.92
C LEU A 77 -3.99 -72.72 -42.44
N HIS A 78 -5.26 -73.10 -42.27
CA HIS A 78 -5.64 -74.46 -41.89
C HIS A 78 -5.21 -75.49 -42.94
N ARG A 79 -5.37 -75.20 -44.24
CA ARG A 79 -4.97 -76.12 -45.33
C ARG A 79 -3.46 -76.35 -45.39
N ILE A 80 -2.65 -75.34 -45.03
CA ILE A 80 -1.19 -75.46 -44.96
C ILE A 80 -0.69 -75.93 -43.58
N GLN A 81 -1.60 -76.35 -42.69
CA GLN A 81 -1.31 -76.76 -41.32
C GLN A 81 -0.60 -75.71 -40.46
N LEU A 82 -0.67 -74.43 -40.85
CA LEU A 82 -0.08 -73.32 -40.10
C LEU A 82 -1.13 -72.73 -39.16
N THR A 83 -1.45 -73.48 -38.12
CA THR A 83 -2.45 -73.14 -37.11
C THR A 83 -1.80 -72.76 -35.78
N PRO A 84 -2.44 -71.99 -34.90
CA PRO A 84 -1.88 -71.66 -33.59
C PRO A 84 -1.43 -72.91 -32.79
N GLU A 85 -2.12 -74.04 -32.97
CA GLU A 85 -1.81 -75.33 -32.33
C GLU A 85 -0.56 -76.02 -32.91
N SER A 86 -0.16 -75.66 -34.13
CA SER A 86 1.06 -76.18 -34.77
C SER A 86 2.33 -75.44 -34.34
N LEU A 87 2.18 -74.28 -33.68
CA LEU A 87 3.30 -73.48 -33.20
C LEU A 87 3.82 -74.00 -31.86
N SER A 88 5.10 -73.76 -31.60
CA SER A 88 5.64 -73.93 -30.24
C SER A 88 4.97 -72.94 -29.29
N GLN A 89 4.95 -73.26 -27.99
CA GLN A 89 4.40 -72.35 -26.97
C GLN A 89 5.00 -70.94 -27.06
N THR A 90 6.32 -70.84 -27.30
CA THR A 90 7.01 -69.56 -27.48
C THR A 90 6.53 -68.85 -28.75
N GLY A 91 6.39 -69.55 -29.87
CA GLY A 91 5.91 -68.97 -31.13
C GLY A 91 4.48 -68.43 -31.01
N ALA A 92 3.58 -69.19 -30.39
CA ALA A 92 2.20 -68.78 -30.13
C ALA A 92 2.14 -67.52 -29.24
N ASN A 93 2.95 -67.49 -28.17
CA ASN A 93 3.03 -66.33 -27.27
C ASN A 93 3.59 -65.08 -27.99
N SER A 94 4.64 -65.22 -28.79
CA SER A 94 5.21 -64.11 -29.57
C SER A 94 4.21 -63.55 -30.58
N LEU A 95 3.49 -64.42 -31.30
CA LEU A 95 2.47 -64.00 -32.25
C LEU A 95 1.30 -63.30 -31.55
N ALA A 96 0.83 -63.83 -30.42
CA ALA A 96 -0.21 -63.19 -29.62
C ALA A 96 0.23 -61.81 -29.10
N THR A 97 1.50 -61.67 -28.71
CA THR A 97 2.06 -60.38 -28.28
C THR A 97 2.14 -59.40 -29.44
N LEU A 98 2.63 -59.82 -30.61
CA LEU A 98 2.67 -58.99 -31.81
C LEU A 98 1.28 -58.56 -32.25
N SER A 99 0.30 -59.46 -32.27
CA SER A 99 -1.09 -59.11 -32.60
C SER A 99 -1.67 -58.08 -31.63
N LYS A 100 -1.41 -58.22 -30.33
CA LYS A 100 -1.84 -57.22 -29.33
C LYS A 100 -1.13 -55.88 -29.52
N LEU A 101 0.19 -55.90 -29.77
CA LEU A 101 0.96 -54.69 -30.05
C LEU A 101 0.46 -54.00 -31.32
N GLY A 102 0.12 -54.75 -32.37
CA GLY A 102 -0.38 -54.19 -33.62
C GLY A 102 -1.71 -53.48 -33.44
N VAL A 103 -2.60 -54.03 -32.61
CA VAL A 103 -3.87 -53.38 -32.24
C VAL A 103 -3.61 -52.14 -31.38
N LEU A 104 -2.69 -52.23 -30.41
CA LEU A 104 -2.39 -51.11 -29.49
C LEU A 104 -1.74 -49.92 -30.21
N LEU A 105 -0.84 -50.20 -31.16
CA LEU A 105 -0.11 -49.22 -31.97
C LEU A 105 -0.87 -48.82 -33.25
N ASP A 106 -2.10 -49.33 -33.45
CA ASP A 106 -2.93 -49.13 -34.65
C ASP A 106 -2.19 -49.36 -35.99
N VAL A 107 -1.39 -50.43 -36.03
CA VAL A 107 -0.55 -50.76 -37.18
C VAL A 107 -1.37 -51.52 -38.24
N ARG A 108 -1.31 -51.03 -39.49
CA ARG A 108 -2.08 -51.60 -40.62
C ARG A 108 -1.46 -52.87 -41.22
N ASP A 109 -0.13 -52.98 -41.19
CA ASP A 109 0.61 -54.09 -41.77
C ASP A 109 1.59 -54.70 -40.75
N PRO A 110 1.69 -56.04 -40.65
CA PRO A 110 2.53 -56.68 -39.65
C PRO A 110 4.04 -56.63 -40.00
N SER A 111 4.52 -55.58 -40.67
CA SER A 111 5.92 -55.41 -41.00
C SER A 111 6.68 -54.79 -39.81
N ASN A 112 7.93 -55.21 -39.63
CA ASN A 112 8.79 -54.65 -38.57
C ASN A 112 8.93 -53.13 -38.68
N THR A 113 8.99 -52.59 -39.91
CA THR A 113 9.11 -51.15 -40.12
C THR A 113 7.91 -50.40 -39.56
N SER A 114 6.70 -50.88 -39.81
CA SER A 114 5.49 -50.23 -39.30
C SER A 114 5.38 -50.29 -37.78
N TYR A 115 5.79 -51.40 -37.16
CA TYR A 115 5.92 -51.47 -35.70
C TYR A 115 6.95 -50.48 -35.16
N LEU A 116 8.14 -50.41 -35.77
CA LEU A 116 9.20 -49.52 -35.32
C LEU A 116 8.82 -48.04 -35.47
N LEU A 117 8.15 -47.67 -36.57
CA LEU A 117 7.65 -46.31 -36.77
C LEU A 117 6.57 -45.95 -35.74
N ALA A 118 5.58 -46.82 -35.53
CA ALA A 118 4.53 -46.55 -34.54
C ALA A 118 5.07 -46.49 -33.10
N MET A 119 6.10 -47.29 -32.78
CA MET A 119 6.80 -47.18 -31.50
C MET A 119 7.56 -45.86 -31.39
N GLN A 120 8.25 -45.43 -32.46
CA GLN A 120 8.94 -44.14 -32.49
C GLN A 120 7.96 -42.98 -32.32
N ASP A 121 6.79 -43.02 -32.96
CA ASP A 121 5.76 -41.99 -32.82
C ASP A 121 5.29 -41.87 -31.35
N VAL A 122 5.11 -43.01 -30.67
CA VAL A 122 4.75 -43.04 -29.23
C VAL A 122 5.89 -42.53 -28.35
N ASP A 123 7.14 -42.88 -28.67
CA ASP A 123 8.31 -42.38 -27.93
C ASP A 123 8.48 -40.86 -28.11
N ASP A 124 8.30 -40.34 -29.34
CA ASP A 124 8.34 -38.91 -29.64
C ASP A 124 7.23 -38.16 -28.89
N ASP A 125 6.02 -38.72 -28.83
CA ASP A 125 4.91 -38.12 -28.09
C ASP A 125 5.14 -38.18 -26.58
N LEU A 126 5.76 -39.24 -26.06
CA LEU A 126 6.18 -39.33 -24.66
C LEU A 126 7.21 -38.26 -24.31
N GLU A 127 8.19 -38.02 -25.20
CA GLU A 127 9.20 -36.97 -25.02
C GLU A 127 8.56 -35.58 -25.01
N LYS A 128 7.67 -35.27 -25.97
CA LYS A 128 6.93 -33.99 -25.99
C LYS A 128 6.13 -33.77 -24.72
N VAL A 129 5.36 -34.79 -24.27
CA VAL A 129 4.56 -34.69 -23.05
C VAL A 129 5.47 -34.49 -21.82
N SER A 130 6.64 -35.13 -21.79
CA SER A 130 7.62 -34.94 -20.73
C SER A 130 8.18 -33.52 -20.71
N GLU A 131 8.54 -32.97 -21.87
CA GLU A 131 9.02 -31.58 -22.00
C GLU A 131 7.96 -30.56 -21.58
N GLU A 132 6.71 -30.75 -22.00
CA GLU A 132 5.57 -29.90 -21.61
C GLU A 132 5.34 -29.95 -20.08
N ALA A 133 5.41 -31.14 -19.48
CA ALA A 133 5.26 -31.31 -18.04
C ALA A 133 6.40 -30.62 -17.26
N GLU A 134 7.64 -30.69 -17.75
CA GLU A 134 8.78 -30.00 -17.14
C GLU A 134 8.62 -28.47 -17.25
N ALA A 135 8.21 -27.97 -18.41
CA ALA A 135 7.95 -26.55 -18.63
C ALA A 135 6.83 -26.03 -17.69
N GLU A 136 5.73 -26.78 -17.54
CA GLU A 136 4.64 -26.43 -16.63
C GLU A 136 5.12 -26.41 -15.16
N ALA A 137 5.93 -27.41 -14.76
CA ALA A 137 6.50 -27.46 -13.41
C ALA A 137 7.39 -26.24 -13.12
N ASP A 138 8.17 -25.80 -14.10
CA ASP A 138 9.01 -24.61 -13.97
C ASP A 138 8.20 -23.31 -13.90
N GLU A 139 7.13 -23.18 -14.69
CA GLU A 139 6.21 -22.05 -14.58
C GLU A 139 5.49 -22.02 -13.23
N LEU A 140 5.01 -23.16 -12.73
CA LEU A 140 4.43 -23.27 -11.39
C LEU A 140 5.43 -22.85 -10.30
N LYS A 141 6.70 -23.20 -10.45
CA LYS A 141 7.76 -22.81 -9.53
C LYS A 141 8.02 -21.30 -9.57
N LYS A 142 8.03 -20.68 -10.75
CA LYS A 142 8.14 -19.21 -10.90
C LYS A 142 6.93 -18.51 -10.27
N LEU A 143 5.73 -19.00 -10.55
CA LEU A 143 4.48 -18.46 -10.02
C LEU A 143 4.44 -18.55 -8.49
N THR A 144 4.84 -19.69 -7.93
CA THR A 144 4.91 -19.90 -6.47
C THR A 144 5.88 -18.92 -5.80
N LYS A 145 7.06 -18.67 -6.40
CA LYS A 145 8.02 -17.67 -5.91
C LYS A 145 7.42 -16.26 -5.94
N SER A 146 6.74 -15.91 -7.03
CA SER A 146 6.06 -14.61 -7.17
C SER A 146 4.96 -14.44 -6.12
N TYR A 147 4.11 -15.45 -5.96
CA TYR A 147 3.05 -15.49 -4.95
C TYR A 147 3.62 -15.27 -3.55
N HIS A 148 4.70 -15.97 -3.18
CA HIS A 148 5.32 -15.81 -1.87
C HIS A 148 5.86 -14.39 -1.65
N LYS A 149 6.46 -13.78 -2.67
CA LYS A 149 6.93 -12.38 -2.63
C LYS A 149 5.76 -11.41 -2.41
N VAL A 150 4.67 -11.56 -3.17
CA VAL A 150 3.47 -10.73 -3.01
C VAL A 150 2.87 -10.91 -1.62
N LEU A 151 2.76 -12.15 -1.14
CA LEU A 151 2.24 -12.44 0.20
C LEU A 151 3.07 -11.78 1.30
N GLN A 152 4.41 -11.81 1.19
CA GLN A 152 5.29 -11.10 2.12
C GLN A 152 5.07 -9.58 2.08
N GLN A 153 4.88 -8.99 0.90
CA GLN A 153 4.57 -7.57 0.74
C GLN A 153 3.19 -7.22 1.31
N CYS A 154 2.16 -8.03 1.08
CA CYS A 154 0.85 -7.83 1.70
C CYS A 154 0.94 -7.87 3.22
N ASN A 155 1.69 -8.81 3.78
CA ASN A 155 1.90 -8.90 5.23
C ASN A 155 2.67 -7.70 5.79
N SER A 156 3.67 -7.17 5.08
CA SER A 156 4.39 -5.96 5.52
C SER A 156 3.50 -4.73 5.43
N LEU A 157 2.73 -4.58 4.35
CA LEU A 157 1.76 -3.50 4.19
C LEU A 157 0.66 -3.55 5.25
N GLN A 158 0.18 -4.74 5.61
CA GLN A 158 -0.80 -4.92 6.67
C GLN A 158 -0.25 -4.43 8.01
N LYS A 159 0.99 -4.79 8.36
CA LYS A 159 1.66 -4.28 9.57
C LYS A 159 1.80 -2.76 9.56
N VAL A 160 2.20 -2.18 8.42
CA VAL A 160 2.31 -0.73 8.26
C VAL A 160 0.95 -0.05 8.42
N LEU A 161 -0.10 -0.64 7.84
CA LEU A 161 -1.47 -0.14 7.96
C LEU A 161 -1.95 -0.14 9.42
N ASP A 162 -1.67 -1.21 10.16
CA ASP A 162 -2.08 -1.31 11.56
C ASP A 162 -1.34 -0.29 12.45
N VAL A 163 -0.04 -0.08 12.20
CA VAL A 163 0.74 0.99 12.87
C VAL A 163 0.23 2.38 12.50
N ALA A 164 -0.09 2.62 11.22
CA ALA A 164 -0.63 3.89 10.77
C ALA A 164 -2.01 4.18 11.37
N LYS A 165 -2.87 3.15 11.50
CA LYS A 165 -4.16 3.27 12.20
C LYS A 165 -3.96 3.62 13.68
N ALA A 166 -3.05 2.95 14.38
CA ALA A 166 -2.75 3.24 15.77
C ALA A 166 -2.27 4.69 15.96
N LYS A 167 -1.32 5.14 15.12
CA LYS A 167 -0.85 6.54 15.14
C LYS A 167 -1.96 7.53 14.82
N ALA A 168 -2.79 7.27 13.82
CA ALA A 168 -3.91 8.15 13.48
C ALA A 168 -4.91 8.28 14.64
N THR A 169 -5.16 7.20 15.40
CA THR A 169 -6.01 7.27 16.60
C THR A 169 -5.37 8.09 17.73
N GLU A 170 -4.06 7.93 17.96
CA GLU A 170 -3.30 8.71 18.95
C GLU A 170 -3.25 10.20 18.57
N ASP A 171 -2.91 10.51 17.33
CA ASP A 171 -2.86 11.87 16.78
C ASP A 171 -4.23 12.54 16.82
N SER A 172 -5.31 11.80 16.51
CA SER A 172 -6.68 12.32 16.61
C SER A 172 -7.03 12.73 18.05
N GLN A 173 -6.67 11.90 19.05
CA GLN A 173 -6.89 12.20 20.45
C GLN A 173 -6.04 13.41 20.92
N LEU A 174 -4.77 13.47 20.53
CA LEU A 174 -3.89 14.60 20.84
C LEU A 174 -4.37 15.90 20.19
N ASN A 175 -4.76 15.85 18.91
CA ASN A 175 -5.27 17.01 18.20
C ASN A 175 -6.58 17.52 18.81
N SER A 176 -7.50 16.64 19.22
CA SER A 176 -8.72 17.05 19.92
C SER A 176 -8.42 17.77 21.24
N LYS A 177 -7.44 17.29 22.03
CA LYS A 177 -6.98 17.97 23.26
C LYS A 177 -6.40 19.35 22.96
N ARG A 178 -5.50 19.43 21.96
CA ARG A 178 -4.87 20.69 21.53
C ARG A 178 -5.90 21.69 21.00
N GLU A 179 -6.90 21.21 20.28
CA GLU A 179 -8.00 22.02 19.75
C GLU A 179 -8.83 22.61 20.89
N HIS A 180 -9.15 21.81 21.93
CA HIS A 180 -9.84 22.30 23.12
C HIS A 180 -9.01 23.35 23.88
N GLU A 181 -7.72 23.09 24.09
CA GLU A 181 -6.80 24.03 24.75
C GLU A 181 -6.66 25.34 23.98
N THR A 182 -6.51 25.25 22.66
CA THR A 182 -6.45 26.42 21.77
C THR A 182 -7.74 27.23 21.86
N THR A 183 -8.90 26.56 21.86
CA THR A 183 -10.20 27.22 21.99
C THR A 183 -10.33 27.94 23.33
N PHE A 184 -9.88 27.31 24.42
CA PHE A 184 -9.85 27.91 25.76
C PHE A 184 -8.95 29.16 25.81
N LEU A 185 -7.73 29.08 25.26
CA LEU A 185 -6.80 30.20 25.20
C LEU A 185 -7.36 31.37 24.37
N LEU A 186 -7.98 31.10 23.22
CA LEU A 186 -8.65 32.11 22.40
C LEU A 186 -9.80 32.79 23.15
N GLN A 187 -10.56 32.05 23.95
CA GLN A 187 -11.62 32.61 24.77
C GLN A 187 -11.07 33.53 25.87
N LYS A 188 -9.95 33.13 26.50
CA LYS A 188 -9.24 33.92 27.50
C LYS A 188 -8.65 35.21 26.91
N GLU A 189 -8.04 35.13 25.72
CA GLU A 189 -7.55 36.30 24.97
C GLU A 189 -8.68 37.29 24.70
N LYS A 190 -9.83 36.81 24.20
CA LYS A 190 -11.02 37.67 23.99
C LYS A 190 -11.50 38.32 25.29
N GLY A 191 -11.43 37.60 26.42
CA GLY A 191 -11.74 38.12 27.75
C GLY A 191 -10.80 39.27 28.14
N TYR A 192 -9.49 39.02 28.11
CA TYR A 192 -8.47 40.03 28.43
C TYR A 192 -8.54 41.25 27.52
N LYS A 193 -8.82 41.07 26.23
CA LYS A 193 -8.98 42.17 25.30
C LYS A 193 -10.19 43.06 25.64
N LYS A 194 -11.30 42.47 26.12
CA LYS A 194 -12.45 43.24 26.61
C LYS A 194 -12.11 44.01 27.88
N GLU A 195 -11.37 43.38 28.79
CA GLU A 195 -10.98 43.99 30.06
C GLU A 195 -9.96 45.12 29.89
N MET A 196 -8.96 44.94 29.02
CA MET A 196 -8.05 46.00 28.59
C MET A 196 -8.83 47.18 28.02
N LYS A 197 -9.76 46.95 27.08
CA LYS A 197 -10.61 48.03 26.54
C LYS A 197 -11.42 48.74 27.62
N LYS A 198 -11.96 48.01 28.60
CA LYS A 198 -12.69 48.60 29.72
C LYS A 198 -11.77 49.49 30.57
N MET A 199 -10.57 49.01 30.90
CA MET A 199 -9.57 49.78 31.64
C MET A 199 -9.08 50.99 30.86
N GLU A 200 -8.85 50.88 29.55
CA GLU A 200 -8.50 52.01 28.68
C GLU A 200 -9.59 53.09 28.66
N VAL A 201 -10.86 52.68 28.60
CA VAL A 201 -12.00 53.61 28.69
C VAL A 201 -12.05 54.28 30.07
N GLN A 202 -11.91 53.51 31.16
CA GLN A 202 -11.85 54.07 32.51
C GLN A 202 -10.67 55.05 32.66
N PHE A 203 -9.50 54.68 32.16
CA PHE A 203 -8.30 55.51 32.16
C PHE A 203 -8.51 56.81 31.38
N SER A 204 -9.15 56.73 30.21
CA SER A 204 -9.48 57.91 29.39
C SER A 204 -10.53 58.82 30.03
N GLN A 205 -11.46 58.27 30.83
CA GLN A 205 -12.45 59.02 31.59
C GLN A 205 -11.86 59.69 32.83
N THR A 206 -10.80 59.12 33.39
CA THR A 206 -10.09 59.71 34.52
C THR A 206 -9.24 60.87 34.00
N LYS A 207 -9.59 62.11 34.31
CA LYS A 207 -8.82 63.31 33.92
C LYS A 207 -7.51 63.40 34.71
N ILE A 208 -6.61 62.45 34.52
CA ILE A 208 -5.30 62.42 35.16
C ILE A 208 -4.40 63.43 34.44
N ASP A 209 -3.79 64.33 35.20
CA ASP A 209 -2.80 65.28 34.70
C ASP A 209 -1.61 64.53 34.09
N ARG A 210 -1.25 64.87 32.85
CA ARG A 210 -0.13 64.25 32.11
C ARG A 210 1.20 64.36 32.87
N SER A 211 1.31 65.31 33.78
CA SER A 211 2.49 65.53 34.62
C SER A 211 2.77 64.39 35.63
N LEU A 212 1.78 63.56 35.93
CA LEU A 212 1.86 62.41 36.86
C LEU A 212 2.16 61.07 36.17
N PHE A 213 2.33 61.06 34.85
CA PHE A 213 2.69 59.83 34.14
C PHE A 213 4.13 59.44 34.46
N HIS A 214 4.40 58.13 34.47
CA HIS A 214 5.72 57.58 34.80
C HIS A 214 6.83 58.25 33.98
N GLU A 215 6.65 58.41 32.67
CA GLU A 215 7.63 59.07 31.79
C GLU A 215 7.95 60.52 32.25
N SER A 216 6.93 61.28 32.63
CA SER A 216 7.10 62.67 33.10
C SER A 216 7.73 62.74 34.49
N LEU A 217 7.38 61.80 35.37
CA LEU A 217 7.98 61.66 36.70
C LEU A 217 9.44 61.26 36.62
N VAL A 218 9.79 60.32 35.72
CA VAL A 218 11.16 59.91 35.46
C VAL A 218 11.98 61.09 34.96
N LYS A 219 11.50 61.80 33.92
CA LYS A 219 12.15 63.02 33.42
C LYS A 219 12.35 64.09 34.50
N LYS A 220 11.35 64.31 35.37
CA LYS A 220 11.47 65.25 36.50
C LYS A 220 12.47 64.76 37.55
N SER A 221 12.52 63.46 37.82
CA SER A 221 13.46 62.86 38.78
C SER A 221 14.89 62.92 38.28
N GLU A 222 15.11 62.73 36.98
CA GLU A 222 16.40 62.89 36.31
C GLU A 222 16.84 64.36 36.37
N ALA A 223 15.95 65.30 36.02
CA ALA A 223 16.24 66.74 36.14
C ALA A 223 16.56 67.17 37.58
N LEU A 224 15.86 66.63 38.59
CA LEU A 224 16.15 66.87 40.00
C LEU A 224 17.52 66.32 40.39
N LYS A 225 17.88 65.13 39.91
CA LYS A 225 19.19 64.52 40.15
C LYS A 225 20.31 65.35 39.52
N ASP A 226 20.11 65.85 38.31
CA ASP A 226 21.06 66.73 37.63
C ASP A 226 21.22 68.06 38.39
N ILE A 227 20.13 68.71 38.80
CA ILE A 227 20.17 69.93 39.62
C ILE A 227 20.88 69.66 40.95
N HIS A 228 20.59 68.53 41.60
CA HIS A 228 21.25 68.17 42.85
C HIS A 228 22.76 67.96 42.64
N SER A 229 23.17 67.32 41.54
CA SER A 229 24.59 67.13 41.20
C SER A 229 25.32 68.45 40.94
N GLN A 230 24.62 69.48 40.44
CA GLN A 230 25.16 70.83 40.26
C GLN A 230 25.22 71.61 41.58
N LEU A 231 24.31 71.35 42.52
CA LEU A 231 24.25 72.03 43.82
C LEU A 231 25.33 71.56 44.80
N GLU A 232 25.74 70.29 44.72
CA GLU A 232 26.81 69.72 45.56
C GLU A 232 28.15 70.47 45.47
N PRO A 233 28.74 70.74 44.29
CA PRO A 233 29.99 71.49 44.20
C PRO A 233 29.83 72.94 44.67
N LEU A 234 28.72 73.61 44.37
CA LEU A 234 28.45 74.97 44.86
C LEU A 234 28.30 75.01 46.39
N ARG A 235 27.69 73.98 46.98
CA ARG A 235 27.57 73.85 48.44
C ARG A 235 28.91 73.54 49.09
N ALA A 236 29.76 72.75 48.45
CA ALA A 236 31.14 72.51 48.88
C ALA A 236 31.98 73.80 48.80
N GLU A 237 31.81 74.60 47.76
CA GLU A 237 32.46 75.90 47.60
C GLU A 237 32.02 76.88 48.70
N LEU A 238 30.71 76.99 48.96
CA LEU A 238 30.18 77.81 50.05
C LEU A 238 30.65 77.33 51.43
N ALA A 239 30.72 76.02 51.65
CA ALA A 239 31.27 75.44 52.87
C ALA A 239 32.75 75.78 53.06
N SER A 240 33.54 75.83 51.99
CA SER A 240 34.95 76.27 52.04
C SER A 240 35.08 77.72 52.49
N TYR A 241 34.17 78.61 52.03
CA TYR A 241 34.16 80.02 52.44
C TYR A 241 33.67 80.22 53.88
N SER A 242 32.84 79.32 54.41
CA SER A 242 32.32 79.41 55.79
C SER A 242 33.36 79.13 56.89
N VAL A 243 34.56 78.65 56.52
CA VAL A 243 35.68 78.37 57.46
C VAL A 243 36.59 79.60 57.64
N LEU A 244 36.52 80.61 56.76
CA LEU A 244 37.32 81.82 56.89
C LEU A 244 36.70 82.80 57.91
N PRO A 245 37.49 83.32 58.88
CA PRO A 245 37.02 84.34 59.82
C PRO A 245 36.58 85.63 59.09
N PRO A 246 35.53 86.33 59.56
CA PRO A 246 34.97 87.47 58.83
C PRO A 246 35.85 88.74 58.81
N ASP A 247 36.90 88.82 59.65
CA ASP A 247 37.72 90.02 59.83
C ASP A 247 39.24 89.73 59.75
N LEU A 248 39.98 90.63 59.08
CA LEU A 248 41.39 90.50 58.73
C LEU A 248 42.31 90.47 59.96
N ASP A 249 41.89 91.11 61.05
CA ASP A 249 42.67 91.14 62.29
C ASP A 249 42.54 89.84 63.11
N GLU A 250 41.39 89.17 63.09
CA GLU A 250 41.22 87.83 63.69
C GLU A 250 42.01 86.75 62.92
N ALA A 251 42.10 86.88 61.59
CA ALA A 251 42.91 85.99 60.77
C ALA A 251 44.42 86.10 61.10
N LYS A 252 44.92 87.31 61.39
CA LYS A 252 46.31 87.49 61.84
C LYS A 252 46.55 86.85 63.21
N VAL A 253 45.62 87.01 64.15
CA VAL A 253 45.73 86.40 65.49
C VAL A 253 45.78 84.88 65.39
N LYS A 254 44.86 84.25 64.63
CA LYS A 254 44.90 82.79 64.42
C LYS A 254 46.16 82.33 63.69
N LEU A 255 46.69 83.11 62.75
CA LEU A 255 47.96 82.80 62.08
C LEU A 255 49.14 82.85 63.05
N PHE A 256 49.15 83.80 63.98
CA PHE A 256 50.13 83.85 65.06
C PHE A 256 49.98 82.68 66.04
N GLU A 257 48.75 82.28 66.38
CA GLU A 257 48.48 81.10 67.22
C GLU A 257 48.97 79.82 66.54
N TYR A 258 48.63 79.61 65.26
CA TYR A 258 49.12 78.44 64.52
C TYR A 258 50.63 78.45 64.31
N LYS A 259 51.27 79.61 64.07
CA LYS A 259 52.74 79.70 64.04
C LYS A 259 53.36 79.29 65.37
N ARG A 260 52.76 79.71 66.48
CA ARG A 260 53.24 79.39 67.83
C ARG A 260 53.01 77.91 68.17
N GLU A 261 51.90 77.34 67.73
CA GLU A 261 51.60 75.91 67.86
C GLU A 261 52.55 75.05 67.00
N LEU A 262 52.90 75.53 65.80
CA LEU A 262 53.84 74.87 64.88
C LEU A 262 55.27 74.94 65.42
N GLU A 263 55.70 76.08 65.98
CA GLU A 263 56.97 76.17 66.71
C GLU A 263 57.02 75.27 67.96
N ARG A 264 55.88 75.08 68.64
CA ARG A 264 55.76 74.14 69.77
C ARG A 264 55.89 72.69 69.30
N LEU A 265 55.22 72.33 68.21
CA LEU A 265 55.28 71.00 67.60
C LEU A 265 56.66 70.71 67.00
N ASP A 266 57.30 71.67 66.33
CA ASP A 266 58.67 71.56 65.84
C ASP A 266 59.67 71.39 66.99
N LYS A 267 59.47 72.08 68.12
CA LYS A 267 60.26 71.84 69.34
C LYS A 267 60.03 70.45 69.92
N GLN A 268 58.80 69.95 69.92
CA GLN A 268 58.49 68.58 70.34
C GLN A 268 59.09 67.54 69.37
N LEU A 269 59.15 67.83 68.07
CA LEU A 269 59.76 66.99 67.04
C LEU A 269 61.30 67.00 67.18
N LEU A 270 61.89 68.17 67.46
CA LEU A 270 63.31 68.33 67.78
C LEU A 270 63.71 67.62 69.09
N ASP A 271 62.88 67.66 70.13
CA ASP A 271 63.09 66.91 71.38
C ASP A 271 62.93 65.39 71.16
N CYS A 272 62.04 64.96 70.27
CA CYS A 272 61.88 63.54 69.92
C CYS A 272 63.04 63.02 69.05
N ILE A 273 63.62 63.86 68.19
CA ILE A 273 64.77 63.49 67.36
C ILE A 273 66.09 63.57 68.17
N GLY A 274 66.21 64.50 69.11
CA GLY A 274 67.37 64.62 70.00
C GLY A 274 67.51 63.47 71.02
N ASN A 275 66.41 62.82 71.40
CA ASN A 275 66.39 61.68 72.31
C ASN A 275 66.56 60.30 71.64
N MET A 276 66.81 60.24 70.31
CA MET A 276 66.96 58.98 69.55
C MET A 276 68.33 58.78 68.88
N ALA A 277 69.35 59.60 69.19
CA ALA A 277 70.73 59.40 68.68
C ALA A 277 71.82 59.60 69.75
N LEU A 278 71.64 58.94 70.90
CA LEU A 278 72.72 58.26 71.64
C LEU A 278 72.55 56.76 71.43
#